data_AF-A0A9D4NC01-F1
#
_entry.id   AF-A0A9D4NC01-F1
#
_cell.length_a   1.000
_cell.length_b   1.000
_cell.length_c   1.000
_cell.angle_alpha   90.00
_cell.angle_beta   90.00
_cell.angle_gamma   90.00
#
_symmetry.space_group_name_H-M   'P 1'
#
loop_
_entity.id
_entity.type
_entity.pdbx_description
1 polymer ?
#
loop_
_entity_poly.entity_id
_entity_poly.type
_entity_poly.pdbx_seq_one_letter_code
_entity_poly.pdbx_strand_id
1 'polypeptide(L)'
;MKIPPTCCKLNDKDAFLKNQKYEPIDANCPYVPNDTNSNMNKACWTSIEDYLKSRIGVVIGIAAGILVLEILCIVFAYCIISTLRAESVK
;
A
#
# COMPACT_ATOMS: atom_id res chain seq x y z
N MET A 1 -20.09 0.22 25.56
CA MET A 1 -19.39 1.00 24.52
C MET A 1 -19.49 0.21 23.23
N LYS A 2 -20.10 0.76 22.18
CA LYS A 2 -20.37 0.02 20.92
C LYS A 2 -19.45 0.56 19.83
N ILE A 3 -18.70 -0.32 19.17
CA ILE A 3 -17.85 0.05 18.03
C ILE A 3 -18.44 -0.46 16.71
N PRO A 4 -18.08 0.14 15.57
CA PRO A 4 -18.45 -0.40 14.26
C PRO A 4 -17.90 -1.83 14.08
N PRO A 5 -18.67 -2.75 13.47
CA PRO A 5 -18.20 -4.10 13.15
C PRO A 5 -16.89 -4.11 12.36
N THR A 6 -16.66 -3.08 11.53
CA THR A 6 -15.43 -2.91 10.75
C THR A 6 -14.18 -2.68 11.58
N CYS A 7 -14.30 -2.29 12.85
CA CYS A 7 -13.17 -2.18 13.78
C CYS A 7 -12.80 -3.53 14.43
N CYS A 8 -13.63 -4.56 14.31
CA CYS A 8 -13.34 -5.87 14.87
C CYS A 8 -12.28 -6.62 14.07
N LYS A 9 -11.43 -7.39 14.77
CA LYS A 9 -10.49 -8.28 14.08
C LYS A 9 -11.27 -9.43 13.46
N LEU A 10 -10.96 -9.70 12.20
CA LEU A 10 -11.60 -10.73 11.39
C LEU A 10 -10.73 -11.97 11.36
N ASN A 11 -11.38 -13.14 11.38
CA ASN A 11 -10.69 -14.42 11.22
C ASN A 11 -10.11 -14.56 9.81
N ASP A 12 -10.86 -14.08 8.81
CA ASP A 12 -10.43 -13.99 7.43
C ASP A 12 -10.71 -12.58 6.89
N LYS A 13 -9.65 -11.81 6.66
CA LYS A 13 -9.74 -10.45 6.10
C LYS A 13 -10.06 -10.48 4.60
N ASP A 14 -9.58 -11.48 3.88
CA ASP A 14 -9.76 -11.59 2.43
C ASP A 14 -11.21 -11.97 2.11
N ALA A 15 -11.83 -12.81 2.92
CA ALA A 15 -13.26 -13.12 2.80
C ALA A 15 -14.14 -11.89 3.02
N PHE A 16 -13.77 -10.99 3.94
CA PHE A 16 -14.48 -9.73 4.12
C PHE A 16 -14.29 -8.79 2.92
N LEU A 17 -13.07 -8.64 2.42
CA LEU A 17 -12.78 -7.73 1.30
C LEU A 17 -13.35 -8.21 -0.04
N LYS A 18 -13.34 -9.53 -0.30
CA LYS A 18 -13.78 -10.10 -1.57
C LYS A 18 -15.26 -10.47 -1.57
N ASN A 19 -15.76 -11.02 -0.47
CA ASN A 19 -17.09 -11.62 -0.38
C ASN A 19 -18.02 -10.91 0.61
N GLN A 20 -17.58 -9.80 1.22
CA GLN A 20 -18.32 -9.09 2.29
C GLN A 20 -18.72 -9.99 3.46
N LYS A 21 -18.00 -11.11 3.65
CA LYS A 21 -18.30 -12.08 4.69
C LYS A 21 -17.72 -11.56 6.01
N TYR A 22 -18.60 -11.19 6.94
CA TYR A 22 -18.20 -10.70 8.25
C TYR A 22 -18.07 -11.87 9.23
N GLU A 23 -16.84 -12.27 9.52
CA GLU A 23 -16.50 -13.31 10.51
C GLU A 23 -15.48 -12.75 11.52
N PRO A 24 -15.95 -12.09 12.60
CA PRO A 24 -15.07 -11.59 13.63
C PRO A 24 -14.47 -12.76 14.42
N ILE A 25 -13.24 -12.61 14.88
CA ILE A 25 -12.59 -13.58 15.77
C ILE A 25 -13.38 -13.73 17.08
N ASP A 26 -14.01 -12.64 17.52
CA ASP A 26 -14.86 -12.58 18.70
C ASP A 26 -16.22 -11.95 18.33
N ALA A 27 -17.29 -12.74 18.44
CA ALA A 27 -18.65 -12.29 18.15
C ALA A 27 -19.11 -11.15 19.08
N ASN A 28 -18.53 -11.03 20.28
CA ASN A 28 -18.84 -9.98 21.24
C ASN A 28 -18.05 -8.69 21.00
N CYS A 29 -17.08 -8.66 20.08
CA CYS A 29 -16.26 -7.48 19.80
C CYS A 29 -17.06 -6.17 19.58
N PRO A 30 -18.20 -6.15 18.87
CA PRO A 30 -18.97 -4.91 18.70
C PRO A 30 -19.55 -4.35 20.02
N TYR A 31 -19.70 -5.20 21.04
CA TYR A 31 -20.35 -4.88 22.30
C TYR A 31 -19.37 -4.78 23.48
N VAL A 32 -18.30 -5.58 23.45
CA VAL A 32 -17.22 -5.65 24.44
C VAL A 32 -15.86 -5.57 23.72
N PRO A 33 -15.53 -4.42 23.12
CA PRO A 33 -14.26 -4.24 22.43
C PRO A 33 -13.10 -4.12 23.43
N ASN A 34 -11.98 -4.74 23.09
CA ASN A 34 -10.70 -4.63 23.77
C ASN A 34 -9.56 -4.61 22.74
N ASP A 35 -8.31 -4.42 23.20
CA ASP A 35 -7.14 -4.31 22.31
C ASP A 35 -6.77 -5.65 21.61
N THR A 36 -7.29 -6.77 22.12
CA THR A 36 -7.02 -8.11 21.58
C THR A 36 -8.04 -8.53 20.52
N ASN A 37 -9.31 -8.13 20.62
CA ASN A 37 -10.40 -8.49 19.71
C ASN A 37 -10.76 -7.39 18.69
N SER A 38 -10.31 -6.16 18.92
CA SER A 38 -10.62 -5.02 18.06
C SER A 38 -9.37 -4.20 17.73
N ASN A 39 -9.47 -3.37 16.70
CA ASN A 39 -8.51 -2.30 16.41
C ASN A 39 -9.07 -0.95 16.89
N MET A 40 -9.91 -0.97 17.94
CA MET A 40 -10.38 0.25 18.59
C MET A 40 -9.18 1.12 19.00
N ASN A 41 -9.29 2.44 18.83
CA ASN A 41 -8.23 3.41 19.11
C ASN A 41 -6.94 3.26 18.29
N LYS A 42 -6.91 2.40 17.25
CA LYS A 42 -5.81 2.37 16.29
C LYS A 42 -6.12 3.26 15.09
N ALA A 43 -5.31 4.29 14.89
CA ALA A 43 -5.38 5.08 13.67
C ALA A 43 -4.83 4.28 12.47
N CYS A 44 -5.50 4.40 11.33
CA CYS A 44 -5.02 3.81 10.08
C CYS A 44 -3.64 4.39 9.71
N TRP A 45 -3.45 5.70 9.91
CA TRP A 45 -2.20 6.41 9.61
C TRP A 45 -0.99 5.85 10.38
N THR A 46 -1.12 5.61 11.69
CA THR A 46 -0.02 5.06 12.49
C THR A 46 0.34 3.63 12.05
N SER A 47 -0.66 2.85 11.65
CA SER A 47 -0.42 1.49 11.12
C SER A 47 0.29 1.49 9.77
N ILE A 48 -0.02 2.44 8.89
CA ILE A 48 0.68 2.65 7.62
C ILE A 48 2.11 3.13 7.87
N GLU A 49 2.28 4.09 8.79
CA GLU A 49 3.58 4.61 9.17
C GLU A 49 4.50 3.50 9.72
N ASP A 50 3.99 2.63 10.60
CA ASP A 50 4.74 1.49 11.13
C ASP A 50 5.09 0.48 10.02
N TYR A 51 4.16 0.22 9.10
CA TYR A 51 4.41 -0.65 7.95
C TYR A 51 5.51 -0.09 7.03
N LEU A 52 5.48 1.22 6.77
CA LEU A 52 6.49 1.93 5.98
C LEU A 52 7.85 1.94 6.69
N LYS A 53 7.89 2.23 8.00
CA LYS A 53 9.12 2.20 8.80
C LYS A 53 9.75 0.81 8.81
N SER A 54 8.95 -0.24 8.95
CA SER A 54 9.44 -1.63 8.93
C SER A 54 10.02 -2.06 7.58
N ARG A 55 9.63 -1.41 6.47
CA ARG A 55 10.04 -1.76 5.10
C ARG A 55 10.74 -0.62 4.37
N ILE A 56 11.29 0.35 5.11
CA ILE A 56 11.82 1.59 4.53
C ILE A 56 12.93 1.31 3.51
N GLY A 57 13.75 0.28 3.72
CA GLY A 57 14.79 -0.13 2.77
C GLY A 57 14.24 -0.57 1.41
N VAL A 58 13.10 -1.27 1.39
CA VAL A 58 12.44 -1.69 0.14
C VAL A 58 11.85 -0.48 -0.59
N VAL A 59 11.23 0.44 0.16
CA VAL A 59 10.66 1.67 -0.41
C VAL A 59 11.75 2.53 -1.03
N ILE A 60 12.88 2.71 -0.34
CA ILE A 60 14.04 3.45 -0.87
C ILE A 60 14.60 2.76 -2.12
N GLY A 61 14.70 1.43 -2.11
CA GLY A 61 15.18 0.67 -3.27
C GLY A 61 14.30 0.86 -4.51
N ILE A 62 12.97 0.82 -4.34
CA ILE A 62 12.02 1.07 -5.43
C ILE A 62 12.15 2.51 -5.94
N ALA A 63 12.20 3.49 -5.04
CA ALA A 63 12.33 4.90 -5.40
C ALA A 63 13.62 5.18 -6.19
N ALA A 64 14.75 4.64 -5.74
CA ALA A 64 16.02 4.75 -6.45
C ALA A 64 15.99 4.05 -7.82
N GLY A 65 15.37 2.87 -7.91
CA GLY A 65 15.20 2.16 -9.18
C GLY A 65 14.38 2.93 -10.21
N ILE A 66 13.28 3.56 -9.78
CA ILE A 66 12.46 4.43 -10.62
C ILE A 66 13.29 5.61 -11.12
N LEU A 67 14.03 6.29 -10.24
CA LEU A 67 14.83 7.44 -10.61
C LEU A 67 15.92 7.11 -11.65
N VAL A 68 16.58 5.94 -11.51
CA VAL A 68 17.54 5.46 -12.52
C VAL A 68 16.85 5.17 -13.84
N LEU A 69 15.69 4.50 -13.81
CA LEU A 69 14.92 4.19 -15.01
C LEU A 69 14.48 5.47 -15.74
N GLU A 70 14.03 6.49 -15.02
CA GLU A 70 13.64 7.79 -15.58
C GLU A 70 14.81 8.44 -16.33
N ILE A 71 16.01 8.46 -15.73
CA ILE A 71 17.21 9.02 -16.38
C ILE A 71 17.54 8.23 -17.66
N LEU A 72 17.48 6.90 -17.63
CA LEU A 72 17.73 6.07 -18.81
C LEU A 72 16.70 6.35 -19.92
N CYS A 73 15.42 6.48 -19.57
CA CYS A 73 14.37 6.86 -20.52
C CYS A 73 14.64 8.21 -21.18
N ILE A 74 15.08 9.21 -20.42
CA ILE A 74 15.44 10.52 -20.95
C ILE A 74 16.62 10.41 -21.92
N VAL A 75 17.69 9.69 -21.56
CA VAL A 75 18.86 9.48 -22.42
C VAL A 75 18.47 8.78 -23.72
N PHE A 76 17.67 7.71 -23.64
CA PHE A 76 17.21 7.01 -24.84
C PHE A 76 16.32 7.89 -25.72
N ALA A 77 15.43 8.70 -25.13
CA ALA A 77 14.62 9.64 -25.89
C ALA A 77 15.49 10.65 -26.67
N TYR A 78 16.54 11.20 -26.05
CA TYR A 78 17.49 12.09 -26.72
C TYR A 78 18.24 11.40 -27.86
N CYS A 79 18.73 10.17 -27.64
CA CYS A 79 19.41 9.40 -28.68
C CYS A 79 18.49 9.12 -29.88
N ILE A 80 17.24 8.74 -29.64
CA ILE A 80 16.28 8.46 -30.71
C ILE A 80 15.97 9.73 -31.51
N ILE A 81 15.70 10.85 -30.83
CA ILE A 81 15.38 12.12 -31.49
C ILE A 81 16.56 12.62 -32.34
N SER A 82 17.80 12.48 -31.86
CA SER A 82 18.97 12.92 -32.62
C SER A 82 19.17 12.10 -33.89
N THR A 83 18.94 10.78 -33.84
CA THR A 83 18.99 9.91 -35.03
C THR A 83 17.87 10.26 -36.02
N LEU A 84 16.63 10.41 -35.55
CA LEU A 84 15.49 10.77 -36.42
C LEU A 84 15.70 12.12 -37.11
N ARG A 85 16.26 13.11 -36.38
CA ARG A 85 16.62 14.40 -36.98
C ARG A 85 17.70 14.27 -38.05
N ALA A 86 18.72 13.46 -37.82
CA ALA A 86 19.79 13.23 -38.80
C ALA A 86 19.28 12.59 -40.10
N GLU A 87 18.29 11.69 -40.03
CA GLU A 87 17.64 11.13 -41.22
C GLU A 87 16.78 12.15 -41.97
N SER A 88 16.08 13.05 -41.27
CA SER A 88 15.22 14.06 -41.91
C SER A 88 15.95 15.12 -42.75
N VAL A 89 17.28 15.24 -42.64
CA VAL A 89 18.10 16.22 -43.36
C VAL A 89 18.81 15.62 -44.58
N LYS A 90 18.79 14.29 -44.73
CA LYS A 90 19.30 13.58 -45.93
C LYS A 90 18.22 13.43 -46.99
#